data_AF-E4N598-F1
#
_entry.id   AF-E4N598-F1
#
_cell.length_a   1.000
_cell.length_b   1.000
_cell.length_c   1.000
_cell.angle_alpha   90.00
_cell.angle_beta   90.00
_cell.angle_gamma   90.00
#
_symmetry.space_group_name_H-M   'P 1'
#
loop_
_entity.id
_entity.type
_entity.pdbx_description
1 polymer ?
#
loop_
_entity_poly.entity_id
_entity_poly.type
_entity_poly.pdbx_seq_one_letter_code
_entity_poly.pdbx_strand_id
1 'polypeptide(L)'
;MTGTDLRAGGRTVRIERADKVLFPADGGTGALTKADLAAHYRRVARRILPRLRGRPLMLERYPDGIDGPRLVQKDTPGTSRSGSAAANCPRRAAPSPTPSATTWPPCSTSPAKPASPRTAGSPGPTGPTTPTCW
;
A
#
# COMPACT_ATOMS: atom_id res chain seq x y z
N MET A 1 -19.41 14.72 28.57
CA MET A 1 -18.34 14.44 27.57
C MET A 1 -17.23 13.69 28.29
N THR A 2 -17.16 12.37 28.16
CA THR A 2 -16.07 11.59 28.80
C THR A 2 -14.81 11.76 27.99
N GLY A 3 -13.75 12.21 28.66
CA GLY A 3 -12.41 12.17 28.09
C GLY A 3 -11.43 11.61 29.10
N THR A 4 -10.47 10.84 28.60
CA THR A 4 -9.46 10.16 29.39
C THR A 4 -8.08 10.52 28.87
N ASP A 5 -7.13 10.75 29.78
CA ASP A 5 -5.75 11.02 29.41
C ASP A 5 -4.96 9.72 29.38
N LEU A 6 -4.35 9.42 28.23
CA LEU A 6 -3.53 8.24 28.05
C LEU A 6 -2.06 8.65 27.86
N ARG A 7 -1.18 8.14 28.73
CA ARG A 7 0.26 8.28 28.55
C ARG A 7 0.79 7.25 27.55
N ALA A 8 1.38 7.73 26.45
CA ALA A 8 2.03 6.94 25.41
C ALA A 8 3.49 7.35 25.27
N GLY A 9 4.40 6.57 25.88
CA GLY A 9 5.81 6.93 25.96
C GLY A 9 6.02 8.24 26.71
N GLY A 10 6.65 9.23 26.05
CA GLY A 10 6.89 10.57 26.59
C GLY A 10 5.76 11.58 26.34
N ARG A 11 4.63 11.19 25.74
CA ARG A 11 3.53 12.10 25.38
C ARG A 11 2.22 11.70 26.08
N THR A 12 1.45 12.70 26.48
CA THR A 12 0.08 12.52 26.99
C THR A 12 -0.91 12.82 25.87
N VAL A 13 -1.78 11.87 25.56
CA VAL A 13 -2.80 11.97 24.51
C VAL A 13 -4.18 12.03 25.16
N ARG A 14 -4.92 13.10 24.90
CA ARG A 14 -6.32 13.24 25.31
C ARG A 14 -7.21 12.42 24.39
N ILE A 15 -7.97 11.48 24.95
CA ILE A 15 -8.96 10.69 24.21
C ILE A 15 -10.34 11.26 24.52
N GLU A 16 -10.98 11.84 23.52
CA GLU A 16 -12.37 12.28 23.63
C GLU A 16 -13.34 11.14 23.28
N ARG A 17 -14.52 11.14 23.94
CA ARG A 17 -15.57 10.13 23.78
C ARG A 17 -15.03 8.72 24.07
N ALA A 18 -14.37 8.57 25.23
CA ALA A 18 -13.68 7.34 25.63
C ALA A 18 -14.63 6.14 25.73
N ASP A 19 -15.86 6.36 26.22
CA ASP A 19 -16.87 5.31 26.44
C ASP A 19 -17.64 4.93 25.17
N LYS A 20 -17.33 5.55 24.02
CA LYS A 20 -18.03 5.21 22.76
C LYS A 20 -17.66 3.78 22.38
N VAL A 21 -18.67 2.94 22.26
CA VAL A 21 -18.55 1.58 21.73
C VAL A 21 -18.20 1.69 20.24
N LEU A 22 -17.09 1.09 19.84
CA LEU A 22 -16.66 1.03 18.44
C LEU A 22 -16.90 -0.35 17.83
N PHE A 23 -16.83 -1.40 18.67
CA PHE A 23 -17.12 -2.77 18.27
C PHE A 23 -18.27 -3.26 19.17
N PRO A 24 -19.47 -3.49 18.61
CA PRO A 24 -20.53 -4.19 19.34
C PRO A 24 -20.08 -5.60 19.75
N ALA A 25 -20.80 -6.20 20.69
CA ALA A 25 -20.47 -7.53 21.18
C ALA A 25 -20.78 -8.58 20.11
N ASP A 26 -19.74 -9.06 19.43
CA ASP A 26 -19.85 -10.14 18.46
C ASP A 26 -19.33 -11.44 19.07
N GLY A 27 -20.15 -12.51 19.04
CA GLY A 27 -19.69 -13.88 19.25
C GLY A 27 -19.04 -14.20 20.61
N GLY A 28 -19.37 -13.48 21.69
CA GLY A 28 -18.95 -13.81 23.06
C GLY A 28 -17.83 -12.94 23.65
N THR A 29 -17.33 -11.95 22.91
CA THR A 29 -16.46 -10.91 23.48
C THR A 29 -17.32 -9.67 23.79
N GLY A 30 -17.19 -9.11 25.00
CA GLY A 30 -17.93 -7.90 25.39
C GLY A 30 -17.69 -6.71 24.46
N ALA A 31 -18.62 -5.75 24.45
CA ALA A 31 -18.53 -4.55 23.62
C ALA A 31 -17.22 -3.78 23.90
N LEU A 32 -16.46 -3.46 22.85
CA LEU A 32 -15.17 -2.77 22.98
C LEU A 32 -15.33 -1.26 22.77
N THR A 33 -14.84 -0.50 23.74
CA THR A 33 -14.88 0.96 23.71
C THR A 33 -13.63 1.53 23.02
N LYS A 34 -13.70 2.83 22.68
CA LYS A 34 -12.55 3.59 22.19
C LYS A 34 -11.38 3.62 23.20
N ALA A 35 -11.69 3.65 24.49
CA ALA A 35 -10.67 3.57 25.55
C ALA A 35 -9.93 2.21 25.52
N ASP A 36 -10.66 1.12 25.35
CA ASP A 36 -10.09 -0.23 25.30
C ASP A 36 -9.19 -0.43 24.08
N LEU A 37 -9.62 0.10 22.92
CA LEU A 37 -8.81 0.09 21.71
C LEU A 37 -7.51 0.87 21.90
N ALA A 38 -7.57 2.05 22.53
CA ALA A 38 -6.37 2.84 22.79
C ALA A 38 -5.43 2.15 23.81
N ALA A 39 -6.00 1.51 24.84
CA ALA A 39 -5.23 0.70 25.79
C ALA A 39 -4.57 -0.51 25.11
N HIS A 40 -5.26 -1.16 24.16
CA HIS A 40 -4.70 -2.23 23.35
C HIS A 40 -3.48 -1.75 22.55
N TYR A 41 -3.63 -0.66 21.77
CA TYR A 41 -2.53 -0.09 21.00
C TYR A 41 -1.35 0.31 21.90
N ARG A 42 -1.60 0.84 23.10
CA ARG A 42 -0.53 1.14 24.08
C ARG A 42 0.27 -0.11 24.46
N ARG A 43 -0.38 -1.26 24.64
CA ARG A 43 0.29 -2.53 24.99
C ARG A 43 1.13 -3.06 23.83
N VAL A 44 0.62 -3.03 22.60
CA VAL A 44 1.30 -3.58 21.43
C VAL A 44 2.31 -2.62 20.78
N ALA A 45 2.21 -1.31 21.06
CA ALA A 45 3.04 -0.26 20.50
C ALA A 45 4.55 -0.59 20.56
N ARG A 46 5.03 -1.12 21.69
CA ARG A 46 6.46 -1.45 21.87
C ARG A 46 6.98 -2.47 20.85
N ARG A 47 6.14 -3.38 20.38
CA ARG A 47 6.51 -4.45 19.44
C ARG A 47 6.27 -4.03 17.98
N ILE A 48 5.19 -3.28 17.72
CA ILE A 48 4.79 -2.94 16.35
C ILE A 48 5.52 -1.71 15.80
N LEU A 49 5.77 -0.69 16.63
CA LEU A 49 6.33 0.59 16.18
C LEU A 49 7.71 0.45 15.51
N PRO A 50 8.67 -0.37 16.00
CA PRO A 50 9.94 -0.56 15.31
C PRO A 50 9.80 -1.06 13.87
N ARG A 51 8.76 -1.84 13.58
CA ARG A 51 8.48 -2.41 12.24
C ARG A 51 7.76 -1.43 11.31
N LEU A 52 7.07 -0.45 11.88
CA LEU A 52 6.32 0.57 11.11
C LEU A 52 7.15 1.84 10.86
N ARG A 53 8.32 1.99 11.47
CA ARG A 53 9.21 3.14 11.24
C ARG A 53 9.61 3.22 9.77
N GLY A 54 9.44 4.40 9.17
CA GLY A 54 9.81 4.68 7.78
C GLY A 54 8.83 4.12 6.73
N ARG A 55 7.71 3.50 7.14
CA ARG A 55 6.70 3.00 6.20
C ARG A 55 5.51 3.95 6.15
N PRO A 56 5.11 4.46 4.97
CA PRO A 56 3.87 5.22 4.84
C PRO A 56 2.68 4.34 5.22
N LEU A 57 1.79 4.86 6.07
CA LEU A 57 0.60 4.13 6.52
C LEU A 57 -0.66 4.80 6.02
N MET A 58 -1.60 3.94 5.67
CA MET A 58 -2.97 4.26 5.32
C MET A 58 -3.84 4.13 6.57
N LEU A 59 -4.61 5.17 6.91
CA LEU A 59 -5.52 5.09 8.06
C LEU A 59 -6.94 4.81 7.58
N GLU A 60 -7.50 3.69 8.01
CA GLU A 60 -8.93 3.44 7.93
C GLU A 60 -9.57 3.86 9.26
N ARG A 61 -10.52 4.79 9.18
CA ARG A 61 -11.14 5.42 10.35
C ARG A 61 -12.63 5.13 10.37
N TYR A 62 -13.11 4.71 11.54
CA TYR A 62 -14.52 4.43 11.81
C TYR A 62 -15.00 5.35 12.94
N PRO A 63 -15.42 6.58 12.63
CA PRO A 63 -15.84 7.53 13.68
C PRO A 63 -17.09 7.06 14.43
N ASP A 64 -17.94 6.25 13.79
CA ASP A 64 -19.22 5.76 14.32
C ASP A 64 -19.25 4.27 14.70
N GLY A 65 -18.10 3.60 14.64
CA GLY A 65 -17.99 2.16 14.88
C GLY A 65 -17.90 1.35 13.59
N ILE A 66 -17.69 0.04 13.72
CA ILE A 66 -17.43 -0.86 12.59
C ILE A 66 -18.59 -1.00 11.60
N ASP A 67 -19.83 -0.87 12.07
CA ASP A 67 -21.02 -0.96 11.23
C ASP A 67 -21.30 0.35 10.46
N GLY A 68 -20.54 1.41 10.78
CA GLY A 68 -20.69 2.73 10.20
C GLY A 68 -19.86 2.97 8.94
N PRO A 69 -19.93 4.19 8.39
CA PRO A 69 -19.16 4.57 7.21
C PRO A 69 -17.65 4.57 7.49
N ARG A 70 -16.89 3.92 6.59
CA ARG A 70 -15.43 3.91 6.62
C ARG A 70 -14.83 5.16 5.96
N LEU A 71 -13.86 5.78 6.61
CA LEU A 71 -13.08 6.89 6.07
C LEU A 71 -11.63 6.44 5.83
N VAL A 72 -11.25 6.31 4.57
CA VAL A 72 -9.88 5.95 4.19
C VAL A 72 -9.06 7.22 3.99
N GLN A 73 -8.08 7.43 4.85
CA GLN A 73 -7.23 8.60 4.86
C GLN A 73 -5.81 8.23 4.38
N LYS A 74 -5.48 8.70 3.18
CA LYS A 74 -4.15 8.57 2.52
C LYS A 74 -3.18 9.63 2.99
N ASP A 75 -3.67 10.87 2.97
CA ASP A 75 -2.84 12.04 3.17
C ASP A 75 -2.86 12.47 4.64
N THR A 76 -1.72 12.97 5.11
CA THR A 76 -1.63 13.54 6.45
C THR A 76 -2.38 14.88 6.43
N PRO A 77 -3.40 15.08 7.28
CA PRO A 77 -4.17 16.31 7.27
C PRO A 77 -3.32 17.42 7.93
N GLY A 78 -3.40 18.64 7.41
CA GLY A 78 -2.63 19.78 7.93
C GLY A 78 -2.92 20.11 9.40
N THR A 79 -4.06 19.66 9.93
CA THR A 79 -4.47 19.83 11.34
C THR A 79 -3.95 18.74 12.27
N SER A 80 -3.14 17.78 11.78
CA SER A 80 -2.58 16.73 12.64
C SER A 80 -1.57 17.31 13.62
N ARG A 81 -1.96 17.37 14.90
CA ARG A 81 -1.12 17.92 15.95
C ARG A 81 -0.01 16.91 16.30
N SER A 82 1.21 17.23 15.86
CA SER A 82 2.51 16.69 16.29
C SER A 82 2.98 15.34 15.71
N GLY A 83 4.08 15.41 14.93
CA GLY A 83 5.12 14.38 14.88
C GLY A 83 4.88 13.17 13.95
N SER A 84 3.78 13.14 13.20
CA SER A 84 3.59 12.17 12.12
C SER A 84 4.49 12.55 10.94
N ALA A 85 5.58 11.82 10.74
CA ALA A 85 6.42 12.02 9.56
C ALA A 85 5.60 11.66 8.31
N ALA A 86 5.27 12.68 7.51
CA ALA A 86 4.63 12.47 6.22
C ALA A 86 5.68 11.97 5.22
N ALA A 87 5.41 10.83 4.58
CA ALA A 87 6.23 10.35 3.47
C ALA A 87 5.60 10.80 2.16
N ASN A 88 6.40 11.36 1.27
CA ASN A 88 5.96 11.70 -0.09
C ASN A 88 5.70 10.41 -0.87
N CYS A 89 4.43 10.03 -1.02
CA CYS A 89 4.01 8.90 -1.85
C CYS A 89 3.35 9.45 -3.11
N PRO A 90 4.06 9.51 -4.25
CA PRO A 90 3.47 10.03 -5.48
C PRO A 90 2.25 9.17 -5.83
N ARG A 91 1.10 9.82 -6.04
CA ARG A 91 -0.10 9.17 -6.51
C ARG A 91 0.25 8.50 -7.84
N ARG A 92 0.04 7.18 -7.95
CA ARG A 92 0.15 6.49 -9.24
C ARG A 92 -0.66 7.30 -10.25
N ALA A 93 0.01 7.81 -11.27
CA ALA A 93 -0.65 8.50 -12.35
C ALA A 93 -1.74 7.56 -12.89
N ALA A 94 -2.95 8.10 -13.08
CA ALA A 94 -3.94 7.38 -13.85
C ALA A 94 -3.28 6.97 -15.19
N PRO A 95 -3.54 5.76 -15.72
CA PRO A 95 -3.13 5.47 -17.08
C PRO A 95 -3.66 6.63 -17.94
N SER A 96 -2.77 7.28 -18.69
CA SER A 96 -3.19 8.27 -19.67
C SER A 96 -4.26 7.61 -20.56
N PRO A 97 -5.29 8.34 -21.02
CA PRO A 97 -6.14 7.81 -22.06
C PRO A 97 -5.23 7.49 -23.24
N THR A 98 -4.94 6.21 -23.46
CA THR A 98 -4.31 5.76 -24.69
C THR A 98 -5.24 6.19 -25.82
N PRO A 99 -4.81 7.03 -26.77
CA PRO A 99 -5.61 7.22 -27.97
C PRO A 99 -5.66 5.87 -28.69
N SER A 100 -6.81 5.20 -28.57
CA SER A 100 -7.13 3.99 -29.31
C SER A 100 -7.28 4.35 -30.79
N ALA A 101 -6.17 4.34 -31.51
CA ALA A 101 -6.16 4.35 -32.97
C ALA A 101 -4.82 3.82 -33.50
N THR A 102 -4.44 2.60 -33.10
CA THR A 102 -3.59 1.78 -33.97
C THR A 102 -4.44 0.61 -34.39
N THR A 103 -5.24 0.83 -35.43
CA THR A 103 -5.75 -0.24 -36.28
C THR A 103 -4.55 -1.08 -36.67
N TRP A 104 -4.51 -2.31 -36.18
CA TRP A 104 -3.56 -3.30 -36.63
C TRP A 104 -3.71 -3.45 -38.14
N PRO A 105 -2.63 -3.38 -38.94
CA PRO A 105 -2.76 -3.78 -40.34
C PRO A 105 -3.12 -5.26 -40.37
N PRO A 106 -4.03 -5.69 -41.26
CA PRO A 106 -4.30 -7.12 -41.43
C PRO A 106 -2.98 -7.80 -41.79
N CYS A 107 -2.74 -8.94 -41.14
CA CYS A 107 -1.58 -9.80 -41.35
C CYS A 107 -1.42 -10.05 -42.86
N SER A 108 -0.48 -9.36 -43.51
CA SER A 108 -0.18 -9.61 -44.91
C SER A 108 0.64 -10.89 -44.98
N THR A 109 0.02 -11.90 -45.59
CA THR A 109 0.63 -13.18 -45.92
C THR A 109 1.94 -12.93 -46.69
N SER A 110 3.06 -13.22 -46.05
CA SER A 110 4.38 -13.17 -46.67
C SER A 110 4.47 -14.29 -47.72
N PRO A 111 4.85 -14.03 -48.99
CA PRO A 111 5.01 -15.08 -49.97
C PRO A 111 6.28 -15.89 -49.69
N ALA A 112 6.18 -17.20 -49.93
CA ALA A 112 7.22 -18.18 -49.74
C ALA A 112 8.56 -17.77 -50.36
N LYS A 113 9.62 -17.84 -49.56
CA LYS A 113 11.02 -17.65 -49.95
C LYS A 113 11.50 -18.90 -50.73
N PRO A 114 11.97 -18.79 -51.99
CA PRO A 114 12.53 -19.95 -52.68
C PRO A 114 13.88 -20.35 -52.09
N ALA A 115 14.10 -21.67 -51.99
CA ALA A 115 15.29 -22.30 -51.46
C ALA A 115 16.55 -21.89 -52.26
N SER A 116 17.59 -21.45 -51.55
CA SER A 116 18.94 -21.29 -52.11
C SER A 116 19.79 -22.53 -51.77
N PRO A 117 20.64 -23.00 -52.70
CA PRO A 117 21.43 -24.21 -52.51
C PRO A 117 22.61 -23.98 -51.56
N ARG A 118 22.92 -25.05 -50.81
CA ARG A 118 24.08 -25.17 -49.93
C ARG A 118 25.38 -25.06 -50.73
N THR A 119 26.27 -24.17 -50.32
CA THR A 119 27.70 -24.24 -50.66
C THR A 119 28.50 -24.35 -49.37
N ALA A 120 29.31 -25.40 -49.31
CA ALA A 120 30.19 -25.75 -48.20
C ALA A 120 31.39 -24.78 -48.12
N GLY A 121 31.82 -24.47 -46.88
CA GLY A 121 33.05 -23.74 -46.61
C GLY A 121 33.19 -23.36 -45.13
N SER A 122 33.94 -24.15 -44.39
CA SER A 122 34.62 -23.79 -43.11
C SER A 122 36.12 -23.67 -43.41
N PRO A 123 37.00 -23.04 -42.57
CA PRO A 123 36.92 -22.95 -41.09
C PRO A 123 37.48 -21.69 -40.37
N GLY A 124 36.94 -21.42 -39.17
CA GLY A 124 37.60 -20.91 -37.93
C GLY A 124 38.17 -19.47 -37.88
N PRO A 125 38.70 -19.02 -36.72
CA PRO A 125 38.22 -19.15 -35.33
C PRO A 125 38.30 -17.80 -34.53
N THR A 126 38.01 -17.83 -33.22
CA THR A 126 38.15 -16.75 -32.20
C THR A 126 37.05 -15.66 -32.23
N GLY A 127 36.37 -15.25 -31.16
CA GLY A 127 36.58 -15.34 -29.72
C GLY A 127 35.29 -14.98 -28.94
N PRO A 128 35.38 -14.64 -27.64
CA PRO A 128 34.38 -15.02 -26.63
C PRO A 128 33.45 -13.87 -26.20
N THR A 129 32.21 -14.18 -25.82
CA THR A 129 31.58 -13.70 -24.56
C THR A 129 30.14 -14.20 -24.43
N THR A 130 29.94 -15.14 -23.51
CA THR A 130 28.67 -15.31 -22.78
C THR A 130 28.66 -14.27 -21.65
N PRO A 131 27.52 -13.64 -21.35
CA PRO A 131 26.63 -14.18 -20.30
C PRO A 131 25.17 -14.14 -20.77
N THR A 132 24.44 -15.26 -20.79
CA THR A 132 23.70 -15.85 -19.65
C THR A 132 22.89 -14.80 -18.88
N CYS A 133 21.58 -14.96 -19.04
CA CYS A 133 20.42 -14.31 -18.43
C CYS A 133 20.63 -13.60 -17.09
N TRP A 134 19.98 -12.45 -16.94
CA TRP A 134 18.84 -12.27 -16.04
C TRP A 134 17.70 -11.58 -16.80
#